data_AF-A0A813E4E5-F1
#
_entry.id   AF-A0A813E4E5-F1
#
_cell.length_a   1.000
_cell.length_b   1.000
_cell.length_c   1.000
_cell.angle_alpha   90.00
_cell.angle_beta   90.00
_cell.angle_gamma   90.00
#
_symmetry.space_group_name_H-M   'P 1'
#
loop_
_entity.id
_entity.type
_entity.pdbx_description
1 polymer ?
#
loop_
_entity_poly.entity_id
_entity_poly.type
_entity_poly.pdbx_seq_one_letter_code
_entity_poly.pdbx_strand_id
1 'polypeptide(L)'
;VTTFGSRVVCEASDTKDWARLRRAGDPSFLARIEAVPTADLAPCGLVALSMFTDSFVFYKSLSDSSDSWEKLEADESDVALPADATAYQKKIHGPSSGWSGLEIGGANSWLTPGSFYEHWKVWYRTPASPHVRNLWAVIRGGLSKGVYKVSFSENSPIWEDWGVPEKLIVISGKHSLGNKGALRCLGTVCLCLAGAEVLCVLLFAAFMPVRSTSSAGSYKLPEIRS
;
A
#
# COMPACT_ATOMS: atom_id res chain seq x y z
N VAL A 1 -6.38 -17.37 -2.13
CA VAL A 1 -7.12 -16.35 -2.90
C VAL A 1 -8.58 -16.51 -2.59
N THR A 2 -9.05 -15.86 -1.53
CA THR A 2 -10.45 -15.88 -1.10
C THR A 2 -11.23 -14.88 -1.94
N THR A 3 -12.26 -15.38 -2.61
CA THR A 3 -13.09 -14.67 -3.57
C THR A 3 -13.88 -13.55 -2.90
N PHE A 4 -13.83 -12.35 -3.49
CA PHE A 4 -14.43 -11.08 -3.05
C PHE A 4 -15.99 -11.08 -3.00
N GLY A 5 -16.65 -12.24 -3.01
CA GLY A 5 -18.09 -12.42 -3.18
C GLY A 5 -18.78 -13.47 -2.30
N SER A 6 -18.06 -14.15 -1.39
CA SER A 6 -18.73 -14.95 -0.35
C SER A 6 -19.05 -14.07 0.86
N ARG A 7 -20.15 -14.34 1.57
CA ARG A 7 -20.35 -13.81 2.94
C ARG A 7 -19.07 -14.16 3.70
N VAL A 8 -18.31 -13.16 4.13
CA VAL A 8 -17.08 -13.41 4.89
C VAL A 8 -17.51 -14.12 6.17
N VAL A 9 -17.29 -15.42 6.23
CA VAL A 9 -17.54 -16.20 7.44
C VAL A 9 -16.41 -15.84 8.39
N CYS A 10 -16.71 -14.94 9.31
CA CYS A 10 -15.77 -14.42 10.30
C CYS A 10 -15.61 -15.38 11.49
N GLU A 11 -15.59 -16.69 11.21
CA GLU A 11 -15.48 -17.72 12.24
C GLU A 11 -14.27 -17.41 13.15
N ALA A 12 -14.51 -17.31 14.46
CA ALA A 12 -13.53 -16.93 15.47
C ALA A 12 -13.00 -15.47 15.43
N SER A 13 -13.75 -14.51 14.87
CA SER A 13 -13.41 -13.06 14.88
C SER A 13 -14.63 -12.14 14.69
N ASP A 14 -15.78 -12.61 15.14
CA ASP A 14 -17.10 -12.01 15.01
C ASP A 14 -17.65 -11.45 16.33
N THR A 15 -17.03 -11.76 17.47
CA THR A 15 -17.47 -11.30 18.79
C THR A 15 -16.48 -10.34 19.47
N LYS A 16 -16.98 -9.56 20.43
CA LYS A 16 -16.16 -8.69 21.28
C LYS A 16 -15.13 -9.47 22.12
N ASP A 17 -15.44 -10.69 22.55
CA ASP A 17 -14.51 -11.51 23.33
C ASP A 17 -13.25 -11.85 22.54
N TRP A 18 -13.40 -12.11 21.24
CA TRP A 18 -12.25 -12.30 20.36
C TRP A 18 -11.42 -11.03 20.19
N ALA A 19 -12.06 -9.85 20.16
CA ALA A 19 -11.35 -8.58 20.13
C ALA A 19 -10.56 -8.35 21.44
N ARG A 20 -11.17 -8.60 22.60
CA ARG A 20 -10.52 -8.52 23.93
C ARG A 20 -9.33 -9.46 24.04
N LEU A 21 -9.49 -10.71 23.60
CA LEU A 21 -8.42 -11.69 23.64
C LEU A 21 -7.23 -11.28 22.77
N ARG A 22 -7.48 -10.80 21.54
CA ARG A 22 -6.41 -10.49 20.58
C ARG A 22 -5.76 -9.13 20.79
N ARG A 23 -6.47 -8.18 21.41
CA ARG A 23 -6.02 -6.80 21.63
C ARG A 23 -6.09 -6.35 23.08
N ALA A 24 -5.85 -7.27 24.01
CA ALA A 24 -5.90 -6.99 25.45
C ALA A 24 -5.01 -5.79 25.86
N GLY A 25 -3.89 -5.58 25.17
CA GLY A 25 -2.97 -4.45 25.39
C GLY A 25 -3.37 -3.12 24.73
N ASP A 26 -4.50 -3.03 24.02
CA ASP A 26 -4.91 -1.84 23.28
C ASP A 26 -6.24 -1.25 23.80
N PRO A 27 -6.21 -0.46 24.88
CA PRO A 27 -7.42 0.04 25.52
C PRO A 27 -8.20 1.02 24.62
N SER A 28 -7.51 1.78 23.79
CA SER A 28 -8.13 2.76 22.89
C SER A 28 -8.92 2.07 21.77
N PHE A 29 -8.38 0.99 21.20
CA PHE A 29 -9.14 0.18 20.26
C PHE A 29 -10.31 -0.53 20.93
N LEU A 30 -10.08 -1.15 22.10
CA LEU A 30 -11.15 -1.84 22.83
C LEU A 30 -12.29 -0.89 23.21
N ALA A 31 -12.00 0.37 23.59
CA ALA A 31 -13.03 1.37 23.85
C ALA A 31 -13.95 1.60 22.64
N ARG A 32 -13.41 1.57 21.41
CA ARG A 32 -14.20 1.70 20.17
C ARG A 32 -15.10 0.48 19.94
N ILE A 33 -14.59 -0.72 20.21
CA ILE A 33 -15.36 -1.97 20.12
C ILE A 33 -16.49 -1.97 21.16
N GLU A 34 -16.19 -1.59 22.40
CA GLU A 34 -17.17 -1.60 23.49
C GLU A 34 -18.27 -0.56 23.31
N ALA A 35 -17.98 0.57 22.65
CA ALA A 35 -18.97 1.59 22.33
C ALA A 35 -20.09 1.09 21.39
N VAL A 36 -19.86 0.00 20.64
CA VAL A 36 -20.89 -0.60 19.79
C VAL A 36 -21.90 -1.37 20.66
N PRO A 37 -23.21 -1.12 20.55
CA PRO A 37 -24.20 -1.74 21.44
C PRO A 37 -24.44 -3.23 21.14
N THR A 38 -24.09 -3.70 19.95
CA THR A 38 -24.30 -5.10 19.52
C THR A 38 -23.18 -6.01 20.01
N ALA A 39 -23.50 -7.30 20.23
CA ALA A 39 -22.49 -8.33 20.51
C ALA A 39 -21.66 -8.68 19.26
N ASP A 40 -22.30 -8.59 18.09
CA ASP A 40 -21.68 -8.84 16.79
C ASP A 40 -20.73 -7.71 16.42
N LEU A 41 -19.56 -8.10 15.93
CA LEU A 41 -18.51 -7.20 15.48
C LEU A 41 -18.69 -6.86 14.00
N ALA A 42 -18.79 -5.58 13.67
CA ALA A 42 -18.76 -5.09 12.30
C ALA A 42 -17.72 -3.96 12.16
N PRO A 43 -16.79 -4.02 11.19
CA PRO A 43 -16.41 -5.19 10.41
C PRO A 43 -15.81 -6.30 11.29
N CYS A 44 -16.10 -7.54 10.93
CA CYS A 44 -15.50 -8.74 11.52
C CYS A 44 -14.24 -9.20 10.78
N GLY A 45 -13.53 -10.17 11.35
CA GLY A 45 -12.36 -10.76 10.70
C GLY A 45 -11.04 -10.35 11.33
N LEU A 46 -10.05 -11.25 11.26
CA LEU A 46 -8.72 -11.00 11.79
C LEU A 46 -8.03 -9.78 11.14
N VAL A 47 -8.26 -9.54 9.85
CA VAL A 47 -7.71 -8.37 9.14
C VAL A 47 -8.24 -7.07 9.75
N ALA A 48 -9.52 -7.02 10.09
CA ALA A 48 -10.12 -5.84 10.71
C ALA A 48 -9.65 -5.68 12.16
N LEU A 49 -9.57 -6.77 12.92
CA LEU A 49 -9.05 -6.78 14.28
C LEU A 49 -7.56 -6.47 14.36
N SER A 50 -6.77 -6.74 13.33
CA SER A 50 -5.34 -6.41 13.30
C SER A 50 -5.05 -4.99 12.79
N MET A 51 -6.06 -4.15 12.62
CA MET A 51 -5.89 -2.80 12.10
C MET A 51 -4.87 -1.97 12.88
N PHE A 52 -4.02 -1.27 12.13
CA PHE A 52 -3.14 -0.22 12.62
C PHE A 52 -3.94 0.97 13.16
N THR A 53 -3.75 1.27 14.45
CA THR A 53 -4.53 2.28 15.20
C THR A 53 -3.71 3.48 15.65
N ASP A 54 -2.40 3.45 15.49
CA ASP A 54 -1.57 4.56 15.95
C ASP A 54 -1.88 5.84 15.17
N SER A 55 -1.80 6.95 15.88
CA SER A 55 -1.99 8.29 15.32
C SER A 55 -0.82 9.18 15.72
N PHE A 56 -0.36 9.99 14.78
CA PHE A 56 0.78 10.88 14.99
C PHE A 56 0.62 12.19 14.24
N VAL A 57 1.25 13.24 14.76
CA VAL A 57 1.20 14.59 14.22
C VAL A 57 2.61 15.07 13.93
N PHE A 58 2.77 15.75 12.80
CA PHE A 58 4.03 16.34 12.38
C PHE A 58 4.12 17.80 12.84
N TYR A 59 5.31 18.20 13.25
CA TYR A 59 5.65 19.57 13.61
C TYR A 59 6.92 20.01 12.88
N LYS A 60 7.00 21.29 12.53
CA LYS A 60 8.17 21.93 11.92
C LYS A 60 8.73 22.99 12.88
N SER A 61 10.05 23.06 13.00
CA SER A 61 10.70 24.14 13.75
C SER A 61 10.57 25.48 13.01
N LEU A 62 10.14 26.53 13.73
CA LEU A 62 9.98 27.88 13.18
C LEU A 62 11.27 28.70 13.22
N SER A 63 12.23 28.32 14.06
CA SER A 63 13.55 28.93 14.14
C SER A 63 14.63 27.87 14.30
N ASP A 64 15.89 28.25 14.05
CA ASP A 64 17.05 27.38 14.29
C ASP A 64 17.26 27.10 15.80
N SER A 65 16.64 27.90 16.67
CA SER A 65 16.49 27.66 18.10
C SER A 65 15.23 26.82 18.37
N SER A 66 15.41 25.60 18.85
CA SER A 66 14.46 24.46 18.94
C SER A 66 13.14 24.63 19.72
N ASP A 67 12.76 25.84 20.14
CA ASP A 67 11.67 26.02 21.11
C ASP A 67 10.31 26.36 20.50
N SER A 68 10.26 26.76 19.22
CA SER A 68 9.00 27.08 18.54
C SER A 68 8.66 26.07 17.45
N TRP A 69 7.52 25.39 17.62
CA TRP A 69 7.04 24.32 16.74
C TRP A 69 5.70 24.69 16.12
N GLU A 70 5.61 24.65 14.80
CA GLU A 70 4.37 24.80 14.05
C GLU A 70 3.82 23.42 13.66
N LYS A 71 2.52 23.20 13.85
CA LYS A 71 1.87 21.97 13.40
C LYS A 71 1.85 21.93 11.87
N LEU A 72 2.39 20.85 11.31
CA LEU A 72 2.35 20.61 9.88
C LEU A 72 1.04 19.90 9.53
N GLU A 73 0.24 20.49 8.64
CA GLU A 73 -0.99 19.89 8.16
C GLU A 73 -0.69 18.72 7.23
N ALA A 74 -1.06 17.52 7.68
CA ALA A 74 -0.97 16.28 6.93
C ALA A 74 -2.40 15.84 6.57
N ASP A 75 -2.65 15.72 5.27
CA ASP A 75 -3.98 15.36 4.78
C ASP A 75 -4.19 13.85 4.86
N GLU A 76 -5.03 13.42 5.80
CA GLU A 76 -5.46 12.04 5.98
C GLU A 76 -6.70 11.70 5.13
N SER A 77 -7.27 12.67 4.41
CA SER A 77 -8.37 12.42 3.48
C SER A 77 -7.83 11.90 2.13
N ASP A 78 -8.64 11.09 1.44
CA ASP A 78 -8.32 10.58 0.10
C ASP A 78 -6.99 9.79 0.02
N VAL A 79 -6.64 9.07 1.10
CA VAL A 79 -5.47 8.18 1.13
C VAL A 79 -5.78 6.77 0.58
N ALA A 80 -7.04 6.35 0.63
CA ALA A 80 -7.50 5.12 0.00
C ALA A 80 -7.61 5.28 -1.52
N LEU A 81 -7.64 4.18 -2.27
CA LEU A 81 -7.86 4.27 -3.71
C LEU A 81 -9.31 4.72 -3.99
N PRO A 82 -9.56 5.51 -5.05
CA PRO A 82 -10.93 5.85 -5.45
C PRO A 82 -11.81 4.62 -5.74
N ALA A 83 -11.20 3.52 -6.20
CA ALA A 83 -11.87 2.25 -6.40
C ALA A 83 -12.34 1.61 -5.08
N ASP A 84 -11.57 1.76 -4.00
CA ASP A 84 -11.94 1.28 -2.67
C ASP A 84 -13.17 2.05 -2.17
N ALA A 85 -13.17 3.38 -2.33
CA ALA A 85 -14.33 4.21 -1.97
C ALA A 85 -15.60 3.73 -2.69
N THR A 86 -15.51 3.46 -3.99
CA THR A 86 -16.63 2.95 -4.80
C THR A 86 -17.09 1.55 -4.34
N ALA A 87 -16.14 0.67 -4.01
CA ALA A 87 -16.43 -0.69 -3.57
C ALA A 87 -17.14 -0.73 -2.21
N TYR A 88 -16.72 0.13 -1.28
CA TYR A 88 -17.27 0.14 0.08
C TYR A 88 -18.53 0.99 0.22
N GLN A 89 -18.73 2.04 -0.58
CA GLN A 89 -19.92 2.89 -0.51
C GLN A 89 -21.24 2.11 -0.71
N LYS A 90 -21.20 0.98 -1.42
CA LYS A 90 -22.37 0.10 -1.61
C LYS A 90 -22.67 -0.79 -0.40
N LYS A 91 -21.72 -0.97 0.52
CA LYS A 91 -21.78 -1.93 1.64
C LYS A 91 -21.75 -1.26 3.00
N ILE A 92 -21.17 -0.06 3.07
CA ILE A 92 -20.94 0.70 4.29
C ILE A 92 -21.73 1.99 4.17
N HIS A 93 -22.68 2.16 5.07
CA HIS A 93 -23.54 3.32 5.13
C HIS A 93 -23.03 4.28 6.20
N GLY A 94 -23.36 5.56 6.01
CA GLY A 94 -23.04 6.59 6.98
C GLY A 94 -23.80 6.41 8.30
N PRO A 95 -23.57 7.30 9.26
CA PRO A 95 -24.25 7.27 10.56
C PRO A 95 -25.78 7.21 10.41
N SER A 96 -26.41 6.28 11.11
CA SER A 96 -27.86 6.11 11.18
C SER A 96 -28.44 6.85 12.39
N SER A 97 -29.77 6.99 12.46
CA SER A 97 -30.42 7.74 13.54
C SER A 97 -30.09 7.16 14.92
N GLY A 98 -29.33 7.89 15.73
CA GLY A 98 -28.92 7.48 17.08
C GLY A 98 -27.58 6.75 17.16
N TRP A 99 -26.86 6.59 16.04
CA TRP A 99 -25.51 6.02 16.00
C TRP A 99 -24.55 6.97 15.29
N SER A 100 -23.38 7.23 15.89
CA SER A 100 -22.37 8.14 15.31
C SER A 100 -21.32 7.44 14.45
N GLY A 101 -21.25 6.11 14.52
CA GLY A 101 -20.33 5.30 13.71
C GLY A 101 -20.92 4.94 12.35
N LEU A 102 -20.21 4.10 11.61
CA LEU A 102 -20.68 3.58 10.33
C LEU A 102 -21.62 2.38 10.53
N GLU A 103 -22.36 2.01 9.49
CA GLU A 103 -23.21 0.82 9.47
C GLU A 103 -22.77 -0.12 8.35
N ILE A 104 -22.64 -1.41 8.64
CA ILE A 104 -22.20 -2.43 7.67
C ILE A 104 -23.20 -3.57 7.69
N GLY A 105 -23.89 -3.77 6.57
CA GLY A 105 -24.84 -4.88 6.42
C GLY A 105 -26.00 -4.88 7.43
N GLY A 106 -26.42 -3.72 7.92
CA GLY A 106 -27.49 -3.59 8.92
C GLY A 106 -27.03 -3.56 10.38
N ALA A 107 -25.71 -3.66 10.64
CA ALA A 107 -25.15 -3.65 11.99
C ALA A 107 -24.30 -2.40 12.25
N ASN A 108 -24.38 -1.88 13.47
CA ASN A 108 -23.53 -0.78 13.93
C ASN A 108 -22.06 -1.22 13.94
N SER A 109 -21.21 -0.47 13.26
CA SER A 109 -19.79 -0.76 13.13
C SER A 109 -18.96 0.07 14.09
N TRP A 110 -17.89 -0.52 14.62
CA TRP A 110 -16.91 0.20 15.47
C TRP A 110 -16.06 1.21 14.68
N LEU A 111 -16.21 1.26 13.35
CA LEU A 111 -15.58 2.28 12.51
C LEU A 111 -16.27 3.64 12.68
N THR A 112 -15.45 4.68 12.82
CA THR A 112 -15.90 6.07 12.82
C THR A 112 -15.67 6.72 11.46
N PRO A 113 -16.58 7.57 10.97
CA PRO A 113 -16.35 8.33 9.73
C PRO A 113 -15.12 9.25 9.86
N GLY A 114 -14.50 9.60 8.73
CA GLY A 114 -13.31 10.47 8.68
C GLY A 114 -12.01 9.70 8.41
N SER A 115 -10.89 10.20 8.95
CA SER A 115 -9.56 9.63 8.65
C SER A 115 -9.39 8.19 9.11
N PHE A 116 -9.97 7.83 10.26
CA PHE A 116 -9.96 6.44 10.75
C PHE A 116 -10.55 5.45 9.74
N TYR A 117 -11.64 5.84 9.06
CA TYR A 117 -12.24 5.03 8.01
C TYR A 117 -11.37 4.97 6.74
N GLU A 118 -10.71 6.06 6.36
CA GLU A 118 -9.74 6.06 5.27
C GLU A 118 -8.55 5.13 5.55
N HIS A 119 -8.00 5.18 6.77
CA HIS A 119 -6.94 4.28 7.20
C HIS A 119 -7.39 2.82 7.24
N TRP A 120 -8.63 2.56 7.66
CA TRP A 120 -9.21 1.21 7.60
C TRP A 120 -9.27 0.70 6.16
N LYS A 121 -9.74 1.50 5.20
CA LYS A 121 -9.78 1.10 3.78
C LYS A 121 -8.40 0.75 3.25
N VAL A 122 -7.38 1.55 3.60
CA VAL A 122 -5.99 1.28 3.23
C VAL A 122 -5.50 -0.03 3.86
N TRP A 123 -5.78 -0.24 5.16
CA TRP A 123 -5.37 -1.43 5.89
C TRP A 123 -6.03 -2.72 5.36
N TYR A 124 -7.32 -2.64 5.06
CA TYR A 124 -8.12 -3.80 4.64
C TYR A 124 -7.69 -4.35 3.27
N ARG A 125 -6.95 -3.56 2.49
CA ARG A 125 -6.23 -4.03 1.31
C ARG A 125 -4.96 -4.76 1.73
N THR A 126 -5.11 -6.06 1.96
CA THR A 126 -4.02 -6.92 2.44
C THR A 126 -2.79 -6.83 1.52
N PRO A 127 -1.60 -6.55 2.06
CA PRO A 127 -0.37 -6.47 1.26
C PRO A 127 0.05 -7.85 0.75
N ALA A 128 0.76 -7.88 -0.38
CA ALA A 128 1.33 -9.12 -0.93
C ALA A 128 2.65 -9.55 -0.26
N SER A 129 3.17 -8.76 0.69
CA SER A 129 4.46 -8.94 1.35
C SER A 129 4.29 -8.84 2.87
N PRO A 130 5.08 -9.59 3.67
CA PRO A 130 5.09 -9.45 5.13
C PRO A 130 5.64 -8.08 5.58
N HIS A 131 6.43 -7.41 4.74
CA HIS A 131 6.85 -6.03 4.97
C HIS A 131 5.76 -5.10 4.46
N VAL A 132 4.98 -4.55 5.39
CA VAL A 132 3.79 -3.76 5.07
C VAL A 132 4.13 -2.28 5.07
N ARG A 133 3.70 -1.57 4.02
CA ARG A 133 3.76 -0.12 3.95
C ARG A 133 2.41 0.41 3.48
N ASN A 134 1.73 1.12 4.39
CA ASN A 134 0.44 1.73 4.13
C ASN A 134 0.59 3.26 4.06
N LEU A 135 -0.16 3.87 3.15
CA LEU A 135 -0.25 5.33 3.08
C LEU A 135 -1.12 5.83 4.24
N TRP A 136 -0.58 6.71 5.07
CA TRP A 136 -1.27 7.24 6.26
C TRP A 136 -1.77 8.67 6.05
N ALA A 137 -0.93 9.55 5.49
CA ALA A 137 -1.32 10.92 5.13
C ALA A 137 -0.46 11.46 3.97
N VAL A 138 -0.91 12.57 3.38
CA VAL A 138 -0.22 13.30 2.32
C VAL A 138 0.04 14.74 2.77
N ILE A 139 1.30 15.15 2.76
CA ILE A 139 1.67 16.55 3.01
C ILE A 139 1.68 17.28 1.66
N ARG A 140 0.63 18.06 1.41
CA ARG A 140 0.48 18.84 0.16
C ARG A 140 1.44 20.03 0.18
N GLY A 141 2.05 20.33 -0.95
CA GLY A 141 3.10 21.37 -1.05
C GLY A 141 4.51 20.89 -0.68
N GLY A 142 4.66 19.67 -0.17
CA GLY A 142 5.95 19.06 0.12
C GLY A 142 6.59 19.56 1.42
N LEU A 143 7.82 19.12 1.67
CA LEU A 143 8.60 19.47 2.87
C LEU A 143 9.77 20.37 2.48
N SER A 144 9.81 21.57 3.04
CA SER A 144 10.98 22.45 2.97
C SER A 144 12.14 21.89 3.80
N LYS A 145 13.38 22.31 3.51
CA LYS A 145 14.52 22.00 4.38
C LYS A 145 14.27 22.54 5.80
N GLY A 146 14.53 21.74 6.83
CA GLY A 146 14.36 22.15 8.22
C GLY A 146 14.38 20.98 9.19
N VAL A 147 14.16 21.27 10.47
CA VAL A 147 14.02 20.29 11.55
C VAL A 147 12.54 19.99 11.78
N TYR A 148 12.22 18.71 11.88
CA TYR A 148 10.87 18.20 12.07
C TYR A 148 10.80 17.32 13.32
N LYS A 149 9.63 17.31 13.94
CA LYS A 149 9.30 16.47 15.09
C LYS A 149 8.01 15.72 14.79
N VAL A 150 7.97 14.46 15.19
CA VAL A 150 6.75 13.64 15.16
C VAL A 150 6.31 13.41 16.59
N SER A 151 5.04 13.68 16.88
CA SER A 151 4.43 13.37 18.18
C SER A 151 3.39 12.28 17.97
N PHE A 152 3.50 11.19 18.70
CA PHE A 152 2.48 10.14 18.68
C PHE A 152 1.38 10.52 19.68
N SER A 153 0.16 10.66 19.18
CA SER A 153 -1.04 10.84 20.01
C SER A 153 -1.53 9.50 20.54
N GLU A 154 -1.38 8.46 19.73
CA GLU A 154 -1.72 7.08 20.06
C GLU A 154 -0.60 6.17 19.56
N ASN A 155 -0.08 5.32 20.45
CA ASN A 155 0.97 4.36 20.14
C ASN A 155 0.61 3.04 20.81
N SER A 156 -0.03 2.14 20.06
CA SER A 156 -0.51 0.88 20.57
C SER A 156 0.65 -0.07 20.85
N PRO A 157 0.75 -0.64 22.07
CA PRO A 157 1.79 -1.61 22.42
C PRO A 157 1.53 -2.98 21.79
N ILE A 158 0.35 -3.20 21.19
CA ILE A 158 -0.06 -4.51 20.67
C ILE A 158 0.91 -5.07 19.61
N TRP A 159 1.60 -4.19 18.89
CA TRP A 159 2.57 -4.57 17.89
C TRP A 159 3.80 -5.25 18.51
N GLU A 160 4.21 -4.82 19.71
CA GLU A 160 5.29 -5.45 20.47
C GLU A 160 4.83 -6.81 21.01
N ASP A 161 3.60 -6.89 21.53
CA ASP A 161 2.99 -8.14 22.01
C ASP A 161 2.85 -9.19 20.90
N TRP A 162 2.58 -8.75 19.66
CA TRP A 162 2.53 -9.61 18.48
C TRP A 162 3.92 -9.95 17.90
N GLY A 163 5.00 -9.48 18.54
CA GLY A 163 6.37 -9.78 18.14
C GLY A 163 6.80 -9.07 16.86
N VAL A 164 6.19 -7.94 16.51
CA VAL A 164 6.61 -7.15 15.36
C VAL A 164 7.91 -6.42 15.71
N PRO A 165 9.02 -6.70 14.99
CA PRO A 165 10.34 -6.24 15.41
C PRO A 165 10.54 -4.73 15.24
N GLU A 166 9.85 -4.12 14.26
CA GLU A 166 9.99 -2.70 13.99
C GLU A 166 8.71 -2.09 13.43
N LYS A 167 8.50 -0.81 13.75
CA LYS A 167 7.45 0.05 13.23
C LYS A 167 8.07 1.37 12.79
N LEU A 168 7.91 1.71 11.51
CA LEU A 168 8.64 2.82 10.89
C LEU A 168 7.69 3.82 10.22
N ILE A 169 7.98 5.11 10.38
CA ILE A 169 7.37 6.18 9.59
C ILE A 169 8.27 6.46 8.39
N VAL A 170 7.73 6.24 7.19
CA VAL A 170 8.48 6.44 5.94
C VAL A 170 7.93 7.63 5.16
N ILE A 171 8.66 8.74 5.21
CA ILE A 171 8.38 9.94 4.42
C ILE A 171 8.99 9.78 3.03
N SER A 172 8.18 9.90 1.98
CA SER A 172 8.66 9.82 0.59
C SER A 172 7.95 10.79 -0.33
N GLY A 173 8.68 11.38 -1.27
CA GLY A 173 8.11 12.13 -2.38
C GLY A 173 7.38 11.23 -3.37
N LYS A 174 6.41 11.79 -4.09
CA LYS A 174 5.70 11.13 -5.19
C LYS A 174 6.56 11.20 -6.46
N HIS A 175 6.81 10.06 -7.10
CA HIS A 175 7.35 10.00 -8.45
C HIS A 175 6.34 9.30 -9.38
N SER A 176 6.41 9.57 -10.68
CA SER A 176 5.49 9.03 -11.69
C SER A 176 5.47 7.50 -11.74
N LEU A 177 6.60 6.86 -11.46
CA LEU A 177 6.79 5.41 -11.47
C LEU A 177 6.83 4.79 -10.06
N GLY A 178 6.38 5.52 -9.03
CA GLY A 178 6.32 5.03 -7.66
C GLY A 178 7.58 5.28 -6.84
N ASN A 179 8.05 4.28 -6.08
CA ASN A 179 9.20 4.43 -5.20
C ASN A 179 10.53 4.30 -5.96
N LYS A 180 11.57 5.01 -5.50
CA LYS A 180 12.95 4.95 -6.02
C LYS A 180 13.48 3.52 -6.13
N GLY A 181 13.15 2.65 -5.18
CA GLY A 181 13.56 1.25 -5.20
C GLY A 181 12.98 0.46 -6.38
N ALA A 182 11.68 0.63 -6.66
CA ALA A 182 11.02 -0.02 -7.78
C ALA A 182 11.59 0.48 -9.12
N LEU A 183 11.82 1.79 -9.23
CA LEU A 183 12.41 2.39 -10.44
C LEU A 183 13.84 1.87 -10.69
N ARG A 184 14.66 1.75 -9.64
CA ARG A 184 16.01 1.17 -9.73
C ARG A 184 15.96 -0.28 -10.18
N CYS A 185 15.12 -1.11 -9.54
CA CYS A 185 14.98 -2.52 -9.90
C CYS A 185 14.55 -2.68 -11.37
N LEU A 186 13.48 -1.99 -11.78
CA LEU A 186 12.99 -2.05 -13.16
C LEU A 186 14.05 -1.56 -14.15
N GLY A 187 14.69 -0.43 -13.85
CA GLY A 187 15.77 0.12 -14.69
C GLY A 187 16.94 -0.85 -14.84
N THR A 188 17.39 -1.46 -13.74
CA THR A 188 18.46 -2.47 -13.77
C THR A 188 18.07 -3.68 -14.60
N VAL A 189 16.85 -4.21 -14.42
CA VAL A 189 16.36 -5.37 -15.21
C VAL A 189 16.33 -5.04 -16.69
N CYS A 190 15.78 -3.88 -17.08
CA CYS A 190 15.75 -3.46 -18.48
C CYS A 190 17.15 -3.31 -19.09
N LEU A 191 18.10 -2.72 -18.35
CA LEU A 191 19.49 -2.58 -18.82
C LEU A 191 20.20 -3.93 -18.95
N CYS A 192 19.97 -4.87 -18.03
CA CYS A 192 20.52 -6.22 -18.13
C CYS A 192 19.98 -6.98 -19.35
N LEU A 193 18.66 -6.88 -19.61
CA LEU A 193 18.04 -7.50 -20.78
C LEU A 193 18.58 -6.90 -22.09
N ALA A 194 18.66 -5.57 -22.18
CA ALA A 194 19.23 -4.90 -23.35
C ALA A 194 20.70 -5.28 -23.59
N GLY A 195 21.50 -5.38 -22.52
CA GLY A 195 22.89 -5.83 -22.60
C GLY A 195 23.01 -7.27 -23.09
N ALA A 196 22.13 -8.17 -22.62
CA ALA A 196 22.08 -9.56 -23.08
C ALA A 196 21.67 -9.65 -24.57
N GLU A 197 20.70 -8.88 -25.01
CA GLU A 197 20.27 -8.83 -26.41
C GLU A 197 21.38 -8.32 -27.34
N VAL A 198 22.07 -7.24 -26.96
CA VAL A 198 23.21 -6.71 -27.73
C VAL A 198 24.33 -7.74 -27.81
N LEU A 199 24.64 -8.42 -26.71
CA LEU A 199 25.64 -9.48 -26.71
C LEU A 199 25.25 -10.62 -27.66
N CYS A 200 23.99 -11.07 -27.64
CA CYS A 200 23.48 -12.08 -28.56
C CYS A 200 23.62 -11.66 -30.03
N VAL A 201 23.30 -10.41 -30.37
CA VAL A 201 23.46 -9.87 -31.74
C VAL A 201 24.92 -9.83 -32.16
N LEU A 202 25.83 -9.40 -31.27
CA LEU A 202 27.26 -9.37 -31.57
C LEU A 202 27.84 -10.77 -31.78
N LEU A 203 27.44 -11.74 -30.95
CA LEU A 203 27.83 -13.14 -31.14
C LEU A 203 27.28 -13.69 -32.45
N PHE A 204 26.01 -13.43 -32.77
CA PHE A 204 25.42 -13.86 -34.03
C PHE A 204 26.15 -13.27 -35.24
N ALA A 205 26.51 -11.98 -35.20
CA ALA A 205 27.25 -11.32 -36.26
C ALA A 205 28.70 -11.85 -36.39
N ALA A 206 29.38 -12.12 -35.28
CA ALA A 206 30.75 -12.62 -35.27
C ALA A 206 30.87 -14.09 -35.74
N PHE A 207 29.87 -14.92 -35.41
CA PHE A 207 29.88 -16.34 -35.73
C PHE A 207 29.03 -16.71 -36.96
N MET A 208 28.40 -15.74 -37.63
CA MET A 208 27.72 -16.03 -38.89
C MET A 208 28.75 -16.37 -39.97
N PRO A 209 28.74 -17.59 -40.54
CA PRO A 209 29.61 -17.91 -41.64
C PRO A 209 29.21 -17.04 -42.83
N VAL A 210 30.14 -16.18 -43.28
CA VAL A 210 29.99 -15.44 -44.54
C VAL A 210 29.84 -16.48 -45.63
N ARG A 211 28.60 -16.75 -46.07
CA ARG A 211 28.36 -17.47 -47.32
C ARG A 211 28.89 -16.56 -48.43
N SER A 212 30.14 -16.79 -48.82
CA SER A 212 30.72 -16.17 -50.00
C SER A 212 29.84 -16.55 -51.18
N THR A 213 29.06 -15.60 -51.68
CA THR A 213 28.31 -15.76 -52.93
C THR A 213 29.30 -15.76 -54.08
N SER A 214 30.03 -16.86 -54.25
CA SER A 214 30.76 -17.15 -55.48
C SER A 214 29.82 -17.91 -56.42
N SER A 215 29.03 -17.16 -57.19
CA SER A 215 28.47 -17.67 -58.44
C SER A 215 28.62 -16.59 -59.51
N ALA A 216 29.85 -16.42 -59.99
CA ALA A 216 30.10 -15.85 -61.30
C ALA A 216 29.73 -16.94 -62.33
N GLY A 217 28.43 -17.06 -62.61
CA GLY A 217 27.92 -17.88 -63.71
C GLY A 217 28.44 -17.34 -65.04
N SER A 218 29.48 -17.97 -65.57
CA SER A 218 30.00 -17.72 -66.92
C SER A 218 28.97 -18.21 -67.94
N TYR A 219 28.11 -17.31 -68.44
CA TYR A 219 27.24 -17.61 -69.56
C TYR A 219 28.08 -17.81 -70.83
N LYS A 220 28.29 -19.07 -71.26
CA LYS A 220 28.82 -19.39 -72.59
C LYS A 220 27.72 -19.12 -73.62
N LEU A 221 27.98 -18.23 -74.57
CA LEU A 221 27.16 -18.04 -75.77
C LEU A 221 27.25 -19.29 -76.67
N PRO A 222 26.12 -19.77 -77.23
CA PRO A 222 26.13 -20.91 -78.14
C PRO A 222 26.75 -20.54 -79.50
N GLU A 223 27.65 -21.38 -79.96
CA GLU A 223 28.31 -21.32 -81.25
C GLU A 223 27.31 -21.69 -82.36
N ILE A 224 27.02 -20.73 -83.24
CA ILE A 224 26.15 -20.93 -84.43
C ILE A 224 27.01 -21.60 -85.51
N ARG A 225 26.71 -22.86 -85.87
CA ARG A 225 27.23 -23.49 -87.08
C ARG A 225 26.27 -23.29 -88.25
N SER A 226 26.83 -22.79 -89.35
CA SER A 226 26.28 -22.71 -90.71
C SER A 226 26.13 -24.08 -91.36
#